data_AF-A0A2P2I8I7-F1
#
_entry.id   AF-A0A2P2I8I7-F1
#
_cell.length_a   1.000
_cell.length_b   1.000
_cell.length_c   1.000
_cell.angle_alpha   90.00
_cell.angle_beta   90.00
_cell.angle_gamma   90.00
#
_symmetry.space_group_name_H-M   'P 1'
#
loop_
_entity.id
_entity.type
_entity.pdbx_description
1 polymer ?
#
loop_
_entity_poly.entity_id
_entity_poly.type
_entity_poly.pdbx_seq_one_letter_code
_entity_poly.pdbx_strand_id
1 'polypeptide(L)'
;IEMQINDQKFYGKRALYYWSKIYSEQIEKAENYKELKKTIGIHLLDFSYFKDSRYFRKVTLKDTETNEMYEELDYEDLYFIEMKKFKKDYSEIKTALDRWITFLNKAYDLDKNNIPKELKDKEIERAVEKLEIMYFDKDEKEIYESEKKIRMDRNEELRTAMEKGIEKGIE
;
A
#
# COMPACT_ATOMS: atom_id res chain seq x y z
N ILE A 1 1.74 -6.79 -2.98
CA ILE A 1 0.49 -6.07 -3.35
C ILE A 1 0.44 -6.03 -4.87
N GLU A 2 -0.72 -6.34 -5.45
CA GLU A 2 -0.97 -6.35 -6.89
C GLU A 2 -2.23 -5.53 -7.17
N MET A 3 -2.18 -4.66 -8.19
CA MET A 3 -3.33 -3.86 -8.63
C MET A 3 -3.64 -4.16 -10.09
N GLN A 4 -4.92 -4.36 -10.40
CA GLN A 4 -5.35 -4.78 -11.73
C GLN A 4 -6.59 -4.01 -12.19
N ILE A 5 -6.46 -3.33 -13.33
CA ILE A 5 -7.53 -2.50 -13.92
C ILE A 5 -8.45 -3.35 -14.80
N ASN A 6 -7.86 -4.13 -15.70
CA ASN A 6 -8.61 -4.92 -16.67
C ASN A 6 -8.86 -6.34 -16.17
N ASP A 7 -10.10 -6.80 -16.36
CA ASP A 7 -10.48 -8.18 -16.10
C ASP A 7 -9.63 -9.14 -16.93
N GLN A 8 -9.24 -10.25 -16.32
CA GLN A 8 -8.51 -11.32 -16.95
C GLN A 8 -9.15 -12.65 -16.61
N LYS A 9 -9.49 -13.41 -17.65
CA LYS A 9 -10.14 -14.74 -17.56
C LYS A 9 -9.47 -15.71 -16.57
N PHE A 10 -8.16 -15.56 -16.35
CA PHE A 10 -7.36 -16.45 -15.50
C PHE A 10 -6.77 -15.74 -14.26
N TYR A 11 -7.40 -14.67 -13.78
CA TYR A 11 -6.86 -13.85 -12.70
C TYR A 11 -6.51 -14.67 -11.44
N GLY A 12 -7.38 -15.57 -10.99
CA GLY A 12 -7.10 -16.41 -9.82
C GLY A 12 -5.85 -17.29 -9.97
N LYS A 13 -5.60 -17.84 -11.17
CA LYS A 13 -4.37 -18.60 -11.44
C LYS A 13 -3.13 -17.71 -11.36
N ARG A 14 -3.23 -16.49 -11.88
CA ARG A 14 -2.13 -15.51 -11.86
C ARG A 14 -1.83 -15.03 -10.44
N ALA A 15 -2.87 -14.75 -9.65
CA ALA A 15 -2.75 -14.35 -8.25
C ALA A 15 -1.99 -15.42 -7.44
N LEU A 16 -2.39 -16.69 -7.56
CA LEU A 16 -1.70 -17.80 -6.90
C LEU A 16 -0.28 -18.01 -7.42
N TYR A 17 -0.06 -17.91 -8.73
CA TYR A 17 1.28 -18.02 -9.32
C TYR A 17 2.25 -16.97 -8.77
N TYR A 18 1.83 -15.70 -8.70
CA TYR A 18 2.67 -14.64 -8.16
C TYR A 18 2.88 -14.76 -6.66
N TRP A 19 1.84 -15.12 -5.91
CA TRP A 19 1.99 -15.40 -4.48
C TRP A 19 3.00 -16.53 -4.25
N SER A 20 2.87 -17.66 -4.97
CA SER A 20 3.77 -18.81 -4.79
C SER A 20 5.20 -18.46 -5.19
N LYS A 21 5.37 -17.63 -6.22
CA LYS A 21 6.68 -17.15 -6.65
C LYS A 21 7.34 -16.33 -5.54
N ILE A 22 6.63 -15.34 -4.98
CA ILE A 22 7.14 -14.51 -3.88
C ILE A 22 7.48 -15.38 -2.67
N TYR A 23 6.62 -16.35 -2.31
CA TYR A 23 6.89 -17.26 -1.20
C TYR A 23 8.15 -18.09 -1.43
N SER A 24 8.33 -18.63 -2.65
CA SER A 24 9.51 -19.42 -3.01
C SER A 24 10.80 -18.61 -3.09
N GLU A 25 10.72 -17.34 -3.50
CA GLU A 25 11.86 -16.43 -3.65
C GLU A 25 12.37 -15.88 -2.30
N GLN A 26 11.70 -16.19 -1.18
CA GLN A 26 12.20 -15.82 0.15
C GLN A 26 13.48 -16.56 0.53
N ILE A 27 13.73 -17.71 -0.09
CA ILE A 27 14.89 -18.54 0.21
C ILE A 27 15.65 -18.91 -1.07
N GLU A 28 16.96 -18.94 -0.98
CA GLU A 28 17.85 -19.40 -2.04
C GLU A 28 18.12 -20.92 -1.96
N LYS A 29 18.86 -21.43 -2.94
CA LYS A 29 19.20 -22.85 -2.99
C LYS A 29 20.04 -23.24 -1.77
N ALA A 30 19.61 -24.30 -1.08
CA ALA A 30 20.23 -24.86 0.12
C ALA A 30 20.03 -24.02 1.41
N GLU A 31 19.14 -23.04 1.40
CA GLU A 31 18.67 -22.38 2.61
C GLU A 31 17.61 -23.21 3.35
N ASN A 32 17.40 -22.92 4.63
CA ASN A 32 16.54 -23.69 5.50
C ASN A 32 15.07 -23.21 5.41
N TYR A 33 14.12 -24.13 5.26
CA TYR A 33 12.68 -23.82 5.21
C TYR A 33 12.15 -23.06 6.43
N LYS A 34 12.85 -23.10 7.57
CA LYS A 34 12.51 -22.29 8.76
C LYS A 34 12.54 -20.78 8.51
N GLU A 35 13.24 -20.33 7.47
CA GLU A 35 13.32 -18.92 7.09
C GLU A 35 12.08 -18.44 6.31
N LEU A 36 11.24 -19.37 5.83
CA LEU A 36 9.99 -19.04 5.15
C LEU A 36 9.03 -18.33 6.12
N LYS A 37 8.60 -17.14 5.71
CA LYS A 37 7.63 -16.32 6.44
C LYS A 37 6.30 -16.33 5.74
N LYS A 38 5.24 -16.18 6.54
CA LYS A 38 3.89 -15.97 6.04
C LYS A 38 3.87 -14.88 4.97
N THR A 39 3.30 -15.19 3.81
CA THR A 39 3.20 -14.27 2.68
C THR A 39 1.78 -13.80 2.49
N ILE A 40 1.63 -12.48 2.42
CA ILE A 40 0.33 -11.82 2.26
C ILE A 40 0.18 -11.31 0.83
N GLY A 41 -0.79 -11.86 0.11
CA GLY A 41 -1.25 -11.33 -1.17
C GLY A 41 -2.32 -10.27 -0.94
N ILE A 42 -2.15 -9.06 -1.47
CA ILE A 42 -3.19 -8.02 -1.46
C ILE A 42 -3.49 -7.67 -2.91
N HIS A 43 -4.72 -7.92 -3.34
CA HIS A 43 -5.20 -7.81 -4.71
C HIS A 43 -6.24 -6.69 -4.81
N LEU A 44 -5.85 -5.56 -5.39
CA LEU A 44 -6.71 -4.40 -5.66
C LEU A 44 -7.27 -4.52 -7.07
N LEU A 45 -8.58 -4.73 -7.21
CA LEU A 45 -9.24 -4.99 -8.49
C LEU A 45 -10.19 -3.85 -8.86
N ASP A 46 -10.01 -3.27 -10.04
CA ASP A 46 -10.99 -2.35 -10.64
C ASP A 46 -12.06 -3.11 -11.46
N PHE A 47 -12.42 -4.32 -11.06
CA PHE A 47 -13.49 -5.10 -11.70
C PHE A 47 -14.14 -6.03 -10.69
N SER A 48 -15.32 -6.54 -11.04
CA SER A 48 -16.01 -7.55 -10.24
C SER A 48 -15.53 -8.93 -10.64
N TYR A 49 -14.77 -9.56 -9.77
CA TYR A 49 -14.25 -10.92 -9.91
C TYR A 49 -15.15 -11.95 -9.21
N PHE A 50 -15.65 -11.66 -8.02
CA PHE A 50 -16.57 -12.55 -7.30
C PHE A 50 -18.02 -12.20 -7.58
N LYS A 51 -18.93 -13.17 -7.51
CA LYS A 51 -20.34 -12.98 -7.90
C LYS A 51 -21.19 -12.19 -6.89
N ASP A 52 -20.80 -12.15 -5.62
CA ASP A 52 -21.58 -11.45 -4.59
C ASP A 52 -21.17 -9.96 -4.42
N SER A 53 -21.92 -9.22 -3.62
CA SER A 53 -21.79 -7.76 -3.47
C SER A 53 -20.63 -7.30 -2.57
N ARG A 54 -19.94 -8.20 -1.87
CA ARG A 54 -18.85 -7.82 -0.96
C ARG A 54 -17.67 -7.26 -1.76
N TYR A 55 -17.20 -6.08 -1.35
CA TYR A 55 -16.01 -5.44 -1.92
C TYR A 55 -14.70 -5.95 -1.32
N PHE A 56 -14.74 -6.58 -0.14
CA PHE A 56 -13.56 -7.05 0.58
C PHE A 56 -13.70 -8.53 0.93
N ARG A 57 -12.62 -9.29 0.74
CA ARG A 57 -12.49 -10.68 1.17
C ARG A 57 -11.11 -10.95 1.69
N LYS A 58 -11.06 -11.73 2.77
CA LYS A 58 -9.88 -12.49 3.17
C LYS A 58 -10.11 -13.96 2.79
N VAL A 59 -9.14 -14.56 2.13
CA VAL A 59 -9.10 -15.98 1.77
C VAL A 59 -7.88 -16.58 2.46
N THR A 60 -8.07 -17.72 3.10
CA THR A 60 -7.04 -18.44 3.88
C THR A 60 -7.31 -19.94 3.80
N LEU A 61 -6.33 -20.74 4.22
CA LEU A 61 -6.42 -22.20 4.26
C LEU A 61 -7.19 -22.65 5.50
N LYS A 62 -8.07 -23.63 5.30
CA LYS A 62 -8.89 -24.20 6.37
C LYS A 62 -9.12 -25.68 6.13
N ASP A 63 -9.29 -26.42 7.22
CA ASP A 63 -9.85 -27.77 7.17
C ASP A 63 -11.26 -27.73 6.57
N THR A 64 -11.56 -28.66 5.66
CA THR A 64 -12.84 -28.65 4.95
C THR A 64 -14.00 -29.20 5.78
N GLU A 65 -13.72 -30.09 6.73
CA GLU A 65 -14.75 -30.72 7.57
C GLU A 65 -15.05 -29.85 8.80
N THR A 66 -14.01 -29.34 9.47
CA THR A 66 -14.16 -28.57 10.71
C THR A 66 -14.20 -27.06 10.50
N ASN A 67 -13.77 -26.55 9.33
CA ASN A 67 -13.61 -25.12 9.03
C ASN A 67 -12.62 -24.40 9.98
N GLU A 68 -11.75 -25.16 10.64
CA GLU A 68 -10.68 -24.66 11.50
C GLU A 68 -9.46 -24.25 10.69
N MET A 69 -8.66 -23.33 11.26
CA MET A 69 -7.35 -22.96 10.74
C MET A 69 -6.29 -23.69 11.58
N TYR A 70 -5.29 -24.25 10.92
CA TYR A 70 -4.13 -24.85 11.59
C TYR A 70 -2.97 -23.85 11.58
N GLU A 71 -2.40 -23.57 12.75
CA GLU A 71 -1.27 -22.62 12.88
C GLU A 71 -0.04 -23.12 12.10
N GLU A 72 0.13 -24.44 12.02
CA GLU A 72 1.19 -25.10 11.25
C GLU A 72 1.06 -24.91 9.73
N LEU A 73 -0.09 -24.42 9.26
CA LEU A 73 -0.35 -24.13 7.84
C LEU A 73 -0.63 -22.64 7.60
N ASP A 74 -0.49 -21.77 8.61
CA ASP A 74 -0.78 -20.33 8.50
C ASP A 74 0.36 -19.54 7.84
N TYR A 75 0.63 -19.84 6.56
CA TYR A 75 1.66 -19.17 5.76
C TYR A 75 1.10 -18.36 4.58
N GLU A 76 -0.23 -18.36 4.39
CA GLU A 76 -0.92 -17.69 3.29
C GLU A 76 -2.11 -16.87 3.79
N ASP A 77 -2.14 -15.59 3.43
CA ASP A 77 -3.37 -14.79 3.46
C ASP A 77 -3.52 -14.05 2.12
N LEU A 78 -4.66 -14.24 1.46
CA LEU A 78 -5.00 -13.48 0.25
C LEU A 78 -6.16 -12.53 0.54
N TYR A 79 -5.93 -11.24 0.30
CA TYR A 79 -6.91 -10.19 0.41
C TYR A 79 -7.34 -9.75 -0.97
N PHE A 80 -8.63 -9.78 -1.26
CA PHE A 80 -9.21 -9.25 -2.49
C PHE A 80 -10.07 -8.04 -2.19
N ILE A 81 -9.78 -6.93 -2.87
CA ILE A 81 -10.47 -5.65 -2.73
C ILE A 81 -11.00 -5.27 -4.11
N GLU A 82 -12.29 -5.45 -4.33
CA GLU A 82 -13.00 -5.13 -5.58
C GLU A 82 -13.50 -3.69 -5.50
N MET A 83 -12.67 -2.73 -5.91
CA MET A 83 -12.86 -1.30 -5.69
C MET A 83 -14.15 -0.77 -6.33
N LYS A 84 -14.60 -1.34 -7.47
CA LYS A 84 -15.88 -0.99 -8.10
C LYS A 84 -17.12 -1.30 -7.25
N LYS A 85 -17.02 -2.26 -6.33
CA LYS A 85 -18.10 -2.64 -5.39
C LYS A 85 -18.12 -1.75 -4.15
N PHE A 86 -17.10 -0.92 -3.93
CA PHE A 86 -17.07 0.02 -2.83
C PHE A 86 -17.97 1.23 -3.16
N LYS A 87 -19.09 1.35 -2.43
CA LYS A 87 -20.13 2.37 -2.68
C LYS A 87 -20.40 3.29 -1.48
N LYS A 88 -19.50 3.30 -0.49
CA LYS A 88 -19.65 4.15 0.69
C LYS A 88 -19.48 5.62 0.31
N ASP A 89 -20.35 6.45 0.86
CA ASP A 89 -20.19 7.91 0.83
C ASP A 89 -19.13 8.37 1.86
N TYR A 90 -18.66 9.62 1.75
CA TYR A 90 -17.64 10.15 2.67
C TYR A 90 -18.04 9.99 4.14
N SER A 91 -19.31 10.27 4.48
CA SER A 91 -19.84 10.12 5.84
C SER A 91 -19.82 8.69 6.38
N GLU A 92 -19.68 7.70 5.50
CA GLU A 92 -19.64 6.27 5.86
C GLU A 92 -18.21 5.72 5.96
N ILE A 93 -17.20 6.54 5.65
CA ILE A 93 -15.78 6.17 5.76
C ILE A 93 -15.40 6.11 7.23
N LYS A 94 -15.04 4.90 7.68
CA LYS A 94 -14.70 4.64 9.09
C LYS A 94 -13.32 4.05 9.28
N THR A 95 -12.84 3.28 8.31
CA THR A 95 -11.59 2.51 8.42
C THR A 95 -10.48 3.06 7.53
N ALA A 96 -9.23 2.72 7.84
CA ALA A 96 -8.10 3.04 6.98
C ALA A 96 -8.28 2.45 5.57
N LEU A 97 -8.81 1.23 5.46
CA LEU A 97 -9.12 0.62 4.17
C LEU A 97 -10.17 1.42 3.39
N ASP A 98 -11.23 1.89 4.05
CA ASP A 98 -12.23 2.75 3.41
C ASP A 98 -11.60 4.03 2.85
N ARG A 99 -10.70 4.66 3.61
CA ARG A 99 -9.97 5.86 3.16
C ARG A 99 -9.11 5.56 1.94
N TRP A 100 -8.34 4.47 1.98
CA TRP A 100 -7.49 4.07 0.86
C TRP A 100 -8.29 3.74 -0.40
N ILE A 101 -9.38 2.97 -0.29
CA ILE A 101 -10.23 2.66 -1.46
C ILE A 101 -10.87 3.93 -2.00
N THR A 102 -11.35 4.83 -1.12
CA THR A 102 -11.93 6.10 -1.56
C THR A 102 -10.90 6.97 -2.26
N PHE A 103 -9.70 7.08 -1.71
CA PHE A 103 -8.57 7.77 -2.35
C PHE A 103 -8.27 7.18 -3.72
N LEU A 104 -8.12 5.86 -3.84
CA LEU A 104 -7.82 5.20 -5.13
C LEU A 104 -8.95 5.39 -6.16
N ASN A 105 -10.21 5.37 -5.74
CA ASN A 105 -11.36 5.55 -6.62
C ASN A 105 -11.60 7.01 -7.05
N LYS A 106 -11.21 7.99 -6.21
CA LYS A 106 -11.49 9.42 -6.41
C LYS A 106 -10.22 10.26 -6.53
N ALA A 107 -9.08 9.62 -6.80
CA ALA A 107 -7.75 10.27 -6.80
C ALA A 107 -7.70 11.52 -7.69
N TYR A 108 -8.41 11.50 -8.82
CA TYR A 108 -8.48 12.62 -9.77
C TYR A 108 -9.29 13.82 -9.24
N ASP A 109 -10.19 13.61 -8.29
CA ASP A 109 -11.07 14.64 -7.73
C ASP A 109 -10.48 15.27 -6.45
N LEU A 110 -9.32 14.77 -5.97
CA LEU A 110 -8.70 15.21 -4.72
C LEU A 110 -7.65 16.29 -4.99
N ASP A 111 -7.78 17.41 -4.26
CA ASP A 111 -6.81 18.52 -4.20
C ASP A 111 -6.13 18.50 -2.83
N LYS A 112 -4.80 18.67 -2.75
CA LYS A 112 -4.10 18.74 -1.45
C LYS A 112 -4.68 19.81 -0.54
N ASN A 113 -5.18 20.90 -1.11
CA ASN A 113 -5.68 22.05 -0.35
C ASN A 113 -7.09 21.79 0.18
N ASN A 114 -7.78 20.78 -0.35
CA ASN A 114 -9.18 20.49 -0.04
C ASN A 114 -9.46 18.99 0.11
N ILE A 115 -8.63 18.29 0.90
CA ILE A 115 -8.89 16.89 1.26
C ILE A 115 -10.13 16.82 2.18
N PRO A 116 -11.17 16.04 1.82
CA PRO A 116 -12.34 15.84 2.65
C PRO A 116 -11.97 15.40 4.07
N LYS A 117 -12.68 15.92 5.08
CA LYS A 117 -12.36 15.68 6.50
C LYS A 117 -12.30 14.19 6.84
N GLU A 118 -13.14 13.39 6.23
CA GLU A 118 -13.25 11.95 6.44
C GLU A 118 -12.04 11.17 5.89
N LEU A 119 -11.35 11.78 4.92
CA LEU A 119 -10.09 11.28 4.36
C LEU A 119 -8.84 11.86 5.04
N LYS A 120 -8.98 12.83 5.96
CA LYS A 120 -7.85 13.43 6.67
C LYS A 120 -7.17 12.39 7.55
N ASP A 121 -6.09 11.86 7.01
CA ASP A 121 -5.20 10.89 7.59
C ASP A 121 -3.81 11.19 7.03
N LYS A 122 -2.79 11.17 7.88
CA LYS A 122 -1.43 11.54 7.51
C LYS A 122 -0.91 10.78 6.30
N GLU A 123 -1.27 9.50 6.15
CA GLU A 123 -0.82 8.69 5.02
C GLU A 123 -1.59 9.00 3.74
N ILE A 124 -2.87 9.38 3.85
CA ILE A 124 -3.66 9.85 2.70
C ILE A 124 -3.20 11.23 2.24
N GLU A 125 -2.92 12.16 3.16
CA GLU A 125 -2.37 13.48 2.85
C GLU A 125 -1.05 13.36 2.08
N ARG A 126 -0.14 12.50 2.56
CA ARG A 126 1.10 12.16 1.85
C ARG A 126 0.86 11.53 0.48
N ALA A 127 -0.18 10.70 0.35
CA ALA A 127 -0.51 10.08 -0.93
C ALA A 127 -1.04 11.11 -1.94
N VAL A 128 -1.87 12.06 -1.50
CA VAL A 128 -2.38 13.19 -2.32
C VAL A 128 -1.22 14.09 -2.75
N GLU A 129 -0.32 14.47 -1.84
CA GLU A 129 0.88 15.25 -2.18
C GLU A 129 1.73 14.54 -3.24
N LYS A 130 1.92 13.23 -3.12
CA LYS A 130 2.65 12.44 -4.13
C LYS A 130 1.94 12.40 -5.47
N LEU A 131 0.62 12.33 -5.49
CA LEU A 131 -0.15 12.37 -6.75
C LEU A 131 0.06 13.69 -7.47
N GLU A 132 0.01 14.82 -6.77
CA GLU A 132 0.27 16.13 -7.40
C GLU A 132 1.67 16.20 -8.01
N ILE A 133 2.70 15.71 -7.30
CA ILE A 133 4.06 15.67 -7.83
C ILE A 133 4.15 14.79 -9.09
N MET A 134 3.35 13.73 -9.20
CA MET A 134 3.29 12.91 -10.41
C MET A 134 2.63 13.64 -11.59
N TYR A 135 1.77 14.62 -11.33
CA TYR A 135 1.13 15.44 -12.37
C TYR A 135 1.93 16.67 -12.79
N PHE A 136 3.01 17.00 -12.08
CA PHE A 136 3.85 18.14 -12.43
C PHE A 136 4.39 18.05 -13.85
N ASP A 137 4.37 19.19 -14.52
CA ASP A 137 5.18 19.37 -15.72
C ASP A 137 6.67 19.48 -15.37
N LYS A 138 7.51 19.63 -16.41
CA LYS A 138 8.96 19.63 -16.23
C LYS A 138 9.43 20.82 -15.37
N ASP A 139 8.85 22.00 -15.58
CA ASP A 139 9.28 23.22 -14.90
C ASP A 139 8.83 23.20 -13.43
N GLU A 140 7.59 22.77 -13.18
CA GLU A 140 7.04 22.55 -11.83
C GLU A 140 7.88 21.54 -11.04
N LYS A 141 8.31 20.46 -11.70
CA LYS A 141 9.15 19.43 -11.08
C LYS A 141 10.54 19.96 -10.74
N GLU A 142 11.18 20.72 -11.62
CA GLU A 142 12.50 21.31 -11.36
C GLU A 142 12.46 22.29 -10.18
N ILE A 143 11.41 23.12 -10.10
CA ILE A 143 11.19 24.03 -8.96
C ILE A 143 11.06 23.22 -7.66
N TYR A 144 10.18 22.22 -7.63
CA TYR A 144 9.98 21.37 -6.45
C TYR A 144 11.27 20.66 -5.99
N GLU A 145 12.05 20.10 -6.91
CA GLU A 145 13.32 19.44 -6.60
C GLU A 145 14.35 20.43 -6.03
N SER A 146 14.39 21.66 -6.56
CA SER A 146 15.28 22.72 -6.08
C SER A 146 14.95 23.15 -4.63
N GLU A 147 13.68 23.35 -4.32
CA GLU A 147 13.23 23.70 -2.97
C GLU A 147 13.50 22.56 -1.98
N LYS A 148 13.26 21.32 -2.41
CA LYS A 148 13.55 20.12 -1.61
C LYS A 148 15.04 20.03 -1.30
N LYS A 149 15.92 20.30 -2.28
CA LYS A 149 17.37 20.33 -2.09
C LYS A 149 17.78 21.38 -1.05
N ILE A 150 17.28 22.62 -1.19
CA ILE A 150 17.56 23.71 -0.23
C ILE A 150 17.19 23.32 1.20
N ARG A 151 16.02 22.66 1.38
CA ARG A 151 15.58 22.20 2.70
C ARG A 151 16.49 21.09 3.26
N MET A 152 16.93 20.17 2.42
CA MET A 152 17.86 19.11 2.85
C MET A 152 19.21 19.68 3.25
N ASP A 153 19.77 20.59 2.45
CA ASP A 153 21.06 21.24 2.73
C ASP A 153 21.00 21.99 4.07
N ARG A 154 19.92 22.75 4.34
CA ARG A 154 19.72 23.42 5.64
C ARG A 154 19.63 22.46 6.83
N ASN A 155 18.92 21.33 6.68
CA ASN A 155 18.82 20.35 7.76
C ASN A 155 20.18 19.71 8.06
N GLU A 156 20.98 19.47 7.02
CA GLU A 156 22.32 18.90 7.15
C GLU A 156 23.31 19.90 7.79
N GLU A 157 23.20 21.18 7.45
CA GLU A 157 23.94 22.26 8.12
C GLU A 157 23.63 22.30 9.63
N LEU A 158 22.34 22.24 10.00
CA LEU A 158 21.91 22.21 11.40
C LEU A 158 22.42 20.97 12.14
N ARG A 159 22.33 19.79 11.52
CA ARG A 159 22.85 18.52 12.08
C ARG A 159 24.35 18.62 12.32
N THR A 160 25.09 19.09 11.33
CA THR A 160 26.55 19.25 11.41
C THR A 160 26.94 20.25 12.51
N ALA A 161 26.20 21.36 12.65
CA ALA A 161 26.44 22.34 13.70
C ALA A 161 26.19 21.75 15.10
N MET A 162 25.14 20.93 15.25
CA MET A 162 24.82 20.24 16.51
C MET A 162 25.91 19.22 16.87
N GLU A 163 26.38 18.43 15.91
CA GLU A 163 27.46 17.45 16.10
C GLU A 163 28.76 18.12 16.55
N LYS A 164 29.18 19.19 15.85
CA LYS A 164 30.36 19.98 16.24
C LYS A 164 30.22 20.62 17.62
N GLY A 165 29.01 20.99 18.02
CA GLY A 165 28.72 21.53 19.35
C GLY A 165 28.87 20.48 20.45
N ILE A 166 28.45 19.23 20.19
CA ILE A 166 28.62 18.10 21.10
C ILE A 166 30.10 17.75 21.23
N GLU A 167 30.84 17.62 20.13
CA GLU A 167 32.27 17.31 20.16
C GLU A 167 33.07 18.31 20.99
N LYS A 168 32.83 19.61 20.81
CA LYS A 168 33.49 20.68 21.58
C LYS A 168 33.07 20.77 23.05
N GLY A 169 31.92 20.18 23.42
CA GLY A 169 31.46 20.16 24.81
C GLY A 169 31.97 18.96 25.60
N ILE A 170 32.52 17.96 24.90
CA ILE A 170 33.16 16.77 25.49
C ILE A 170 34.67 17.00 25.70
N GLU A 171 35.26 17.97 25.00
CA GLU A 171 36.64 18.45 25.14
C GLU A 171 36.78 19.46 26.30
#